data_AF-A0A364L0R2-F1
#
_entry.id   AF-A0A364L0R2-F1
#
_cell.length_a   1.000
_cell.length_b   1.000
_cell.length_c   1.000
_cell.angle_alpha   90.00
_cell.angle_beta   90.00
_cell.angle_gamma   90.00
#
_symmetry.space_group_name_H-M   'P 1'
#
loop_
_entity.id
_entity.type
_entity.pdbx_description
1 polymer ?
#
loop_
_entity_poly.entity_id
_entity_poly.type
_entity_poly.pdbx_seq_one_letter_code
_entity_poly.pdbx_strand_id
1 'polypeptide(L)'
;MTRNHYPAETEDPDHPHTKATSWRYGRRFDPQEIYGDDIDLDIVECRSDSGRWVYVACDASEICPQCGNLPGHIGCIVIAVDGACRRNGTDGAQAAIGVYFGKDNPLNRLYQISIEHPTNQIAELTAGIDALRQALVIQRRGFQANRKGQRDLRMVVIKSDSEYLVKGMTEWISKWKMTGYKTAEGAEVVNAELFRKLEVLYLELVQRGVSVTFWHVTRDRNKQANRLANRAFETRMRR
;
A
#
# COMPACT_ATOMS: atom_id res chain seq x y z
N MET A 1 -15.96 -16.67 -23.64
CA MET A 1 -14.60 -17.04 -23.15
C MET A 1 -13.67 -15.89 -23.47
N THR A 2 -13.54 -14.91 -22.58
CA THR A 2 -12.65 -13.76 -22.77
C THR A 2 -11.30 -14.08 -22.13
N ARG A 3 -10.29 -14.40 -22.95
CA ARG A 3 -8.90 -14.49 -22.50
C ARG A 3 -8.48 -13.12 -21.98
N ASN A 4 -8.06 -13.04 -20.71
CA ASN A 4 -7.31 -11.90 -20.20
C ASN A 4 -6.03 -11.76 -21.04
N HIS A 5 -5.98 -10.77 -21.92
CA HIS A 5 -4.74 -10.33 -22.55
C HIS A 5 -4.02 -9.45 -21.53
N TYR A 6 -2.97 -10.00 -20.93
CA TYR A 6 -1.96 -9.18 -20.28
C TYR A 6 -1.20 -8.42 -21.37
N PRO A 7 -0.85 -7.13 -21.17
CA PRO A 7 -0.04 -6.40 -22.14
C PRO A 7 1.36 -7.02 -22.24
N ALA A 8 1.91 -7.01 -23.45
CA ALA A 8 3.22 -7.56 -23.77
C ALA A 8 4.34 -6.84 -22.98
N GLU A 9 5.36 -7.62 -22.64
CA GLU A 9 6.60 -7.18 -22.00
C GLU A 9 7.20 -6.00 -22.79
N THR A 10 7.22 -4.81 -22.17
CA THR A 10 7.99 -3.68 -22.69
C THR A 10 9.17 -3.49 -21.77
N GLU A 11 10.36 -3.74 -22.30
CA GLU A 11 11.63 -3.57 -21.59
C GLU A 11 11.82 -2.09 -21.22
N ASP A 12 12.25 -1.82 -19.99
CA ASP A 12 12.63 -0.48 -19.55
C ASP A 12 14.04 -0.17 -20.09
N PRO A 13 14.19 0.79 -21.02
CA PRO A 13 15.47 1.08 -21.67
C PRO A 13 16.54 1.61 -20.71
N ASP A 14 16.18 2.04 -19.49
CA ASP A 14 17.13 2.52 -18.48
C ASP A 14 17.70 1.40 -17.56
N HIS A 15 17.22 0.14 -17.69
CA HIS A 15 17.69 -0.98 -16.86
C HIS A 15 17.67 -2.33 -17.60
N PRO A 16 18.73 -2.67 -18.38
CA PRO A 16 18.78 -3.85 -19.25
C PRO A 16 19.01 -5.20 -18.52
N HIS A 17 18.77 -5.26 -17.21
CA HIS A 17 18.93 -6.48 -16.42
C HIS A 17 17.66 -6.75 -15.61
N THR A 18 16.75 -7.53 -16.17
CA THR A 18 15.68 -8.14 -15.39
C THR A 18 15.66 -9.63 -15.67
N LYS A 19 16.10 -10.44 -14.71
CA LYS A 19 15.36 -11.69 -14.46
C LYS A 19 13.90 -11.24 -14.36
N ALA A 20 13.05 -11.70 -15.28
CA ALA A 20 11.63 -11.35 -15.27
C ALA A 20 11.05 -11.78 -13.93
N THR A 21 11.00 -10.86 -12.97
CA THR A 21 10.67 -11.19 -11.60
C THR A 21 9.16 -11.25 -11.48
N SER A 22 8.67 -12.45 -11.13
CA SER A 22 7.25 -12.79 -10.98
C SER A 22 6.45 -11.82 -10.10
N TRP A 23 7.11 -11.12 -9.17
CA TRP A 23 6.49 -10.12 -8.32
C TRP A 23 5.88 -8.95 -9.10
N ARG A 24 6.36 -8.63 -10.33
CA ARG A 24 5.82 -7.53 -11.15
C ARG A 24 4.35 -7.74 -11.53
N TYR A 25 3.87 -8.99 -11.50
CA TYR A 25 2.52 -9.38 -11.92
C TYR A 25 1.64 -9.88 -10.76
N GLY A 26 2.21 -10.02 -9.55
CA GLY A 26 1.50 -10.39 -8.34
C GLY A 26 1.00 -9.18 -7.54
N ARG A 27 0.02 -9.40 -6.66
CA ARG A 27 -0.43 -8.38 -5.70
C ARG A 27 0.36 -8.39 -4.41
N ARG A 28 1.20 -9.40 -4.18
CA ARG A 28 1.99 -9.55 -2.96
C ARG A 28 3.36 -8.92 -3.16
N PHE A 29 3.79 -8.15 -2.18
CA PHE A 29 5.18 -7.76 -2.04
C PHE A 29 5.82 -8.68 -1.01
N ASP A 30 6.79 -9.48 -1.46
CA ASP A 30 7.53 -10.39 -0.60
C ASP A 30 9.03 -10.06 -0.72
N PRO A 31 9.62 -9.40 0.30
CA PRO A 31 11.04 -9.07 0.29
C PRO A 31 11.95 -10.29 0.14
N GLN A 32 11.56 -11.46 0.67
CA GLN A 32 12.42 -12.65 0.62
C GLN A 32 12.51 -13.19 -0.81
N GLU A 33 11.40 -13.15 -1.56
CA GLU A 33 11.39 -13.50 -2.98
C GLU A 33 12.20 -12.52 -3.85
N ILE A 34 12.32 -11.26 -3.41
CA ILE A 34 12.97 -10.18 -4.17
C ILE A 34 14.47 -10.09 -3.88
N TYR A 35 14.84 -10.04 -2.59
CA TYR A 35 16.19 -9.73 -2.13
C TYR A 35 16.93 -10.97 -1.58
N GLY A 36 16.24 -12.11 -1.41
CA GLY A 36 16.77 -13.35 -0.83
C GLY A 36 16.32 -13.59 0.60
N ASP A 37 16.41 -14.85 1.05
CA ASP A 37 15.81 -15.33 2.31
C ASP A 37 16.33 -14.62 3.57
N ASP A 38 17.61 -14.20 3.56
CA ASP A 38 18.31 -13.57 4.70
C ASP A 38 18.22 -12.03 4.70
N ILE A 39 17.30 -11.45 3.92
CA ILE A 39 17.17 -9.99 3.82
C ILE A 39 16.78 -9.35 5.16
N ASP A 40 17.53 -8.33 5.57
CA ASP A 40 17.08 -7.42 6.63
C ASP A 40 15.95 -6.54 6.10
N LEU A 41 14.74 -6.72 6.61
CA LEU A 41 13.58 -5.93 6.18
C LEU A 41 13.74 -4.41 6.43
N ASP A 42 14.66 -3.99 7.30
CA ASP A 42 14.95 -2.57 7.52
C ASP A 42 15.63 -1.91 6.30
N ILE A 43 16.34 -2.68 5.46
CA ILE A 43 17.02 -2.14 4.28
C ILE A 43 16.14 -2.12 3.03
N VAL A 44 14.93 -2.69 3.10
CA VAL A 44 13.94 -2.71 2.01
C VAL A 44 13.25 -1.35 1.81
N GLU A 45 13.22 -0.53 2.87
CA GLU A 45 12.63 0.81 2.88
C GLU A 45 13.69 1.93 2.85
N CYS A 46 13.95 2.49 1.67
CA CYS A 46 14.94 3.56 1.49
C CYS A 46 14.28 4.94 1.62
N ARG A 47 14.79 5.83 2.47
CA ARG A 47 14.24 7.19 2.60
C ARG A 47 14.91 8.15 1.63
N SER A 48 14.15 9.10 1.08
CA SER A 48 14.76 10.25 0.39
C SER A 48 15.58 11.09 1.37
N ASP A 49 16.48 11.94 0.86
CA ASP A 49 17.33 12.82 1.68
C ASP A 49 16.51 13.67 2.68
N SER A 50 15.33 14.13 2.25
CA SER A 50 14.41 14.89 3.09
C SER A 50 13.63 14.03 4.10
N GLY A 51 13.64 12.71 3.93
CA GLY A 51 12.80 11.75 4.64
C GLY A 51 11.33 11.77 4.22
N ARG A 52 10.91 12.70 3.34
CA ARG A 52 9.51 12.87 2.93
C ARG A 52 8.97 11.71 2.11
N TRP A 53 9.82 10.94 1.46
CA TRP A 53 9.41 9.77 0.71
C TRP A 53 10.11 8.54 1.25
N VAL A 54 9.36 7.45 1.34
CA VAL A 54 9.90 6.10 1.50
C VAL A 54 9.80 5.40 0.15
N TYR A 55 10.94 4.95 -0.36
CA TYR A 55 11.10 4.22 -1.60
C TYR A 55 11.34 2.74 -1.33
N VAL A 56 11.05 1.92 -2.33
CA VAL A 56 11.47 0.52 -2.37
C VAL A 56 12.96 0.47 -2.73
N ALA A 57 13.72 -0.32 -1.99
CA ALA A 57 15.14 -0.57 -2.26
C ALA A 57 15.37 -1.23 -3.62
N CYS A 58 16.48 -0.91 -4.27
CA CYS A 58 16.90 -1.55 -5.51
C CYS A 58 17.43 -2.96 -5.24
N ASP A 59 16.82 -3.96 -5.88
CA ASP A 59 17.19 -5.38 -5.78
C ASP A 59 18.42 -5.74 -6.63
N ALA A 60 18.80 -4.88 -7.57
CA ALA A 60 19.98 -5.05 -8.43
C ALA A 60 21.22 -4.29 -7.94
N SER A 61 21.16 -3.63 -6.77
CA SER A 61 22.26 -2.80 -6.25
C SER A 61 22.94 -3.41 -5.04
N GLU A 62 24.22 -3.07 -4.86
CA GLU A 62 24.96 -3.38 -3.65
C GLU A 62 24.67 -2.36 -2.54
N ILE A 63 24.82 -2.79 -1.29
CA ILE A 63 24.71 -1.91 -0.12
C ILE A 63 25.81 -0.86 -0.18
N CYS A 64 25.45 0.41 -0.03
CA CYS A 64 26.42 1.51 -0.02
C CYS A 64 27.39 1.36 1.17
N PRO A 65 28.72 1.23 0.93
CA PRO A 65 29.68 0.97 2.00
C PRO A 65 29.85 2.15 2.98
N GLN A 66 29.42 3.35 2.60
CA GLN A 66 29.50 4.54 3.44
C GLN A 66 28.34 4.67 4.42
N CYS A 67 27.12 4.32 4.00
CA CYS A 67 25.91 4.56 4.80
C CYS A 67 25.11 3.30 5.14
N GLY A 68 25.48 2.13 4.60
CA GLY A 68 24.83 0.85 4.88
C GLY A 68 23.44 0.69 4.26
N ASN A 69 23.03 1.57 3.34
CA ASN A 69 21.70 1.52 2.71
C ASN A 69 21.77 1.04 1.26
N LEU A 70 20.71 0.36 0.81
CA LEU A 70 20.45 0.17 -0.62
C LEU A 70 19.95 1.49 -1.25
N PRO A 71 20.27 1.76 -2.52
CA PRO A 71 19.66 2.88 -3.24
C PRO A 71 18.18 2.59 -3.51
N GLY A 72 17.32 3.60 -3.38
CA GLY A 72 15.88 3.45 -3.63
C GLY A 72 15.52 3.67 -5.10
N HIS A 73 14.54 2.93 -5.61
CA HIS A 73 13.94 3.18 -6.93
C HIS A 73 13.06 4.44 -6.88
N ILE A 74 13.58 5.54 -7.42
CA ILE A 74 12.81 6.79 -7.54
C ILE A 74 11.65 6.57 -8.52
N GLY A 75 10.44 6.40 -7.98
CA GLY A 75 9.23 6.01 -8.72
C GLY A 75 8.49 4.83 -8.07
N CYS A 76 9.13 4.12 -7.14
CA CYS A 76 8.55 3.01 -6.39
C CYS A 76 8.43 3.43 -4.92
N ILE A 77 7.22 3.78 -4.47
CA ILE A 77 7.00 4.28 -3.11
C ILE A 77 6.37 3.24 -2.20
N VAL A 78 6.68 3.32 -0.90
CA VAL A 78 5.99 2.58 0.16
C VAL A 78 5.01 3.53 0.84
N ILE A 79 3.74 3.10 0.95
CA ILE A 79 2.70 3.80 1.71
C ILE A 79 2.29 2.89 2.86
N ALA A 80 2.61 3.31 4.07
CA ALA A 80 2.23 2.58 5.28
C ALA A 80 0.83 3.00 5.74
N VAL A 81 -0.03 2.02 6.03
CA VAL A 81 -1.43 2.25 6.43
C VAL A 81 -1.77 1.51 7.71
N ASP A 82 -2.61 2.11 8.53
CA ASP A 82 -3.14 1.54 9.77
C ASP A 82 -4.54 2.06 10.03
N GLY A 83 -5.43 1.16 10.44
CA GLY A 83 -6.76 1.46 10.96
C GLY A 83 -6.84 1.17 12.44
N ALA A 84 -7.37 2.12 13.22
CA ALA A 84 -7.57 1.92 14.65
C ALA A 84 -9.07 2.06 14.98
N CYS A 85 -9.61 1.14 15.77
CA CYS A 85 -10.95 1.27 16.35
C CYS A 85 -10.91 1.19 17.88
N ARG A 86 -11.27 2.28 18.56
CA ARG A 86 -11.43 2.32 20.02
C ARG A 86 -12.81 1.79 20.39
N ARG A 87 -12.89 1.00 21.47
CA ARG A 87 -14.13 0.37 21.96
C ARG A 87 -14.84 -0.46 20.87
N ASN A 88 -14.04 -1.18 20.06
CA ASN A 88 -14.52 -2.02 18.96
C ASN A 88 -15.59 -3.02 19.44
N GLY A 89 -16.70 -3.13 18.71
CA GLY A 89 -17.82 -4.01 19.05
C GLY A 89 -18.82 -3.44 20.07
N THR A 90 -18.76 -2.14 20.36
CA THR A 90 -19.69 -1.46 21.28
C THR A 90 -20.35 -0.25 20.60
N ASP A 91 -21.48 0.23 21.13
CA ASP A 91 -22.19 1.41 20.62
C ASP A 91 -21.36 2.71 20.69
N GLY A 92 -20.29 2.72 21.50
CA GLY A 92 -19.34 3.83 21.61
C GLY A 92 -18.12 3.71 20.70
N ALA A 93 -18.13 2.78 19.74
CA ALA A 93 -16.98 2.54 18.88
C ALA A 93 -16.61 3.78 18.06
N GLN A 94 -15.31 4.05 17.94
CA GLN A 94 -14.79 5.14 17.13
C GLN A 94 -13.62 4.62 16.32
N ALA A 95 -13.67 4.81 15.00
CA ALA A 95 -12.57 4.41 14.11
C ALA A 95 -11.81 5.62 13.57
N ALA A 96 -10.54 5.40 13.26
CA ALA A 96 -9.67 6.36 12.63
C ALA A 96 -8.66 5.67 11.73
N ILE A 97 -8.07 6.44 10.81
CA ILE A 97 -7.02 5.94 9.92
C ILE A 97 -5.73 6.74 10.05
N GLY A 98 -4.63 6.10 9.70
CA GLY A 98 -3.33 6.70 9.46
C GLY A 98 -2.77 6.25 8.11
N VAL A 99 -2.36 7.21 7.28
CA VAL A 99 -1.66 6.96 6.00
C VAL A 99 -0.35 7.72 6.01
N TYR A 100 0.77 6.99 5.91
CA TYR A 100 2.12 7.52 6.05
C TYR A 100 2.94 7.29 4.76
N PHE A 101 3.42 8.39 4.18
CA PHE A 101 4.28 8.41 2.99
C PHE A 101 5.77 8.65 3.34
N GLY A 102 6.03 9.25 4.51
CA GLY A 102 7.36 9.66 4.93
C GLY A 102 7.33 10.75 5.99
N LYS A 103 8.49 11.08 6.54
CA LYS A 103 8.64 12.09 7.60
C LYS A 103 8.23 13.46 7.04
N ASP A 104 7.36 14.16 7.77
CA ASP A 104 6.89 15.51 7.42
C ASP A 104 6.33 15.62 5.98
N ASN A 105 5.85 14.51 5.42
CA ASN A 105 5.22 14.51 4.11
C ASN A 105 3.82 15.16 4.24
N PRO A 106 3.52 16.22 3.47
CA PRO A 106 2.21 16.88 3.51
C PRO A 106 1.06 15.98 3.03
N LEU A 107 1.37 14.85 2.38
CA LEU A 107 0.41 13.82 1.99
C LEU A 107 0.10 12.83 3.11
N ASN A 108 0.78 12.89 4.27
CA ASN A 108 0.38 12.09 5.43
C ASN A 108 -1.05 12.45 5.86
N ARG A 109 -1.85 11.44 6.17
CA ARG A 109 -3.27 11.63 6.51
C ARG A 109 -3.59 10.96 7.83
N LEU A 110 -4.43 11.65 8.59
CA LEU A 110 -5.00 11.14 9.83
C LEU A 110 -6.38 11.76 10.03
N TYR A 111 -7.41 10.94 10.19
CA TYR A 111 -8.77 11.40 10.46
C TYR A 111 -9.63 10.29 11.06
N GLN A 112 -10.69 10.69 11.77
CA GLN A 112 -11.70 9.76 12.27
C GLN A 112 -12.71 9.43 11.17
N ILE A 113 -13.10 8.16 11.10
CA ILE A 113 -14.13 7.69 10.17
C ILE A 113 -15.49 7.97 10.80
N SER A 114 -16.35 8.69 10.07
CA SER A 114 -17.71 8.99 10.50
C SER A 114 -18.68 7.96 9.91
N ILE A 115 -18.84 6.84 10.60
CA ILE A 115 -19.82 5.77 10.28
C ILE A 115 -20.51 5.31 11.55
N GLU A 116 -21.73 4.78 11.41
CA GLU A 116 -22.59 4.39 12.54
C GLU A 116 -22.02 3.20 13.35
N HIS A 117 -21.50 2.19 12.65
CA HIS A 117 -20.98 0.97 13.28
C HIS A 117 -19.52 0.70 12.85
N PRO A 118 -18.56 1.48 13.37
CA PRO A 118 -17.17 1.30 13.01
C PRO A 118 -16.57 0.03 13.61
N THR A 119 -15.77 -0.67 12.83
CA THR A 119 -14.96 -1.82 13.28
C THR A 119 -13.49 -1.59 12.95
N ASN A 120 -12.60 -2.36 13.58
CA ASN A 120 -11.18 -2.31 13.22
C ASN A 120 -10.98 -2.66 11.74
N GLN A 121 -11.65 -3.70 11.24
CA GLN A 121 -11.57 -4.11 9.84
C GLN A 121 -12.00 -3.00 8.88
N ILE A 122 -13.09 -2.28 9.18
CA ILE A 122 -13.51 -1.14 8.36
C ILE A 122 -12.44 -0.04 8.36
N ALA A 123 -11.80 0.22 9.51
CA ALA A 123 -10.71 1.18 9.62
C ALA A 123 -9.51 0.81 8.74
N GLU A 124 -9.06 -0.45 8.80
CA GLU A 124 -7.93 -0.95 8.01
C GLU A 124 -8.21 -0.85 6.50
N LEU A 125 -9.38 -1.30 6.06
CA LEU A 125 -9.76 -1.22 4.65
C LEU A 125 -9.91 0.23 4.18
N THR A 126 -10.44 1.11 5.03
CA THR A 126 -10.56 2.54 4.72
C THR A 126 -9.20 3.21 4.59
N ALA A 127 -8.22 2.84 5.42
CA ALA A 127 -6.85 3.32 5.32
C ALA A 127 -6.20 2.88 4.00
N GLY A 128 -6.39 1.62 3.59
CA GLY A 128 -5.97 1.13 2.28
C GLY A 128 -6.62 1.87 1.10
N ILE A 129 -7.93 2.15 1.19
CA ILE A 129 -8.66 2.92 0.16
C ILE A 129 -8.09 4.34 0.04
N ASP A 130 -7.86 5.02 1.15
CA ASP A 130 -7.33 6.38 1.16
C ASP A 130 -5.90 6.42 0.58
N ALA A 131 -5.05 5.44 0.92
CA ALA A 131 -3.72 5.30 0.32
C ALA A 131 -3.76 5.13 -1.21
N LEU A 132 -4.60 4.23 -1.74
CA LEU A 132 -4.73 4.03 -3.20
C LEU A 132 -5.30 5.27 -3.91
N ARG A 133 -6.24 5.98 -3.29
CA ARG A 133 -6.74 7.27 -3.82
C ARG A 133 -5.63 8.30 -3.91
N GLN A 134 -4.79 8.40 -2.89
CA GLN A 134 -3.67 9.33 -2.89
C GLN A 134 -2.60 8.95 -3.91
N ALA A 135 -2.33 7.66 -4.10
CA ALA A 135 -1.48 7.18 -5.18
C ALA A 135 -2.01 7.61 -6.56
N LEU A 136 -3.32 7.52 -6.82
CA LEU A 136 -3.91 8.03 -8.07
C LEU A 136 -3.76 9.54 -8.22
N VAL A 137 -3.93 10.31 -7.14
CA VAL A 137 -3.71 11.77 -7.16
C VAL A 137 -2.25 12.09 -7.49
N ILE A 138 -1.30 11.39 -6.88
CA ILE A 138 0.13 11.54 -7.16
C ILE A 138 0.40 11.24 -8.64
N GLN A 139 -0.08 10.11 -9.15
CA GLN A 139 0.12 9.71 -10.55
C GLN A 139 -0.47 10.73 -11.53
N ARG A 140 -1.68 11.25 -11.26
CA ARG A 140 -2.33 12.24 -12.13
C ARG A 140 -1.66 13.61 -12.12
N ARG A 141 -1.08 14.03 -10.99
CA ARG A 141 -0.38 15.31 -10.87
C ARG A 141 1.06 15.26 -11.40
N GLY A 142 1.54 14.06 -11.71
CA GLY A 142 2.93 13.79 -12.06
C GLY A 142 3.79 13.69 -10.80
N PHE A 143 4.49 12.56 -10.67
CA PHE A 143 5.38 12.33 -9.55
C PHE A 143 6.69 13.09 -9.76
N GLN A 144 6.98 14.03 -8.85
CA GLN A 144 8.19 14.85 -8.90
C GLN A 144 9.03 14.57 -7.66
N ALA A 145 9.88 13.55 -7.75
CA ALA A 145 10.80 13.20 -6.68
C ALA A 145 12.16 13.89 -6.78
N ASN A 146 12.53 14.51 -7.91
CA ASN A 146 13.80 15.25 -8.05
C ASN A 146 13.73 16.45 -9.03
N ARG A 147 14.78 17.29 -8.97
CA ARG A 147 14.91 18.54 -9.76
C ARG A 147 15.25 18.33 -11.24
N LYS A 148 15.49 17.10 -11.71
CA LYS A 148 16.04 16.82 -13.05
C LYS A 148 15.06 16.16 -14.03
N GLY A 149 13.80 15.97 -13.65
CA GLY A 149 12.77 15.49 -14.57
C GLY A 149 11.61 14.85 -13.82
N GLN A 150 10.42 14.93 -14.42
CA GLN A 150 9.25 14.17 -13.97
C GLN A 150 9.60 12.69 -14.08
N ARG A 151 9.53 11.93 -12.99
CA ARG A 151 9.63 10.47 -13.03
C ARG A 151 8.24 9.94 -12.72
N ASP A 152 7.67 9.12 -13.59
CA ASP A 152 6.33 8.57 -13.36
C ASP A 152 6.31 7.71 -12.08
N LEU A 153 5.17 7.69 -11.38
CA LEU A 153 4.96 6.69 -10.34
C LEU A 153 4.89 5.33 -11.05
N ARG A 154 5.83 4.43 -10.74
CA ARG A 154 5.92 3.10 -11.34
C ARG A 154 5.35 2.02 -10.43
N MET A 155 5.53 2.18 -9.12
CA MET A 155 5.06 1.21 -8.14
C MET A 155 4.58 1.87 -6.85
N VAL A 156 3.56 1.27 -6.26
CA VAL A 156 3.10 1.53 -4.90
C VAL A 156 3.06 0.23 -4.12
N VAL A 157 3.81 0.18 -3.01
CA VAL A 157 3.71 -0.89 -2.01
C VAL A 157 2.85 -0.40 -0.86
N ILE A 158 1.68 -1.01 -0.66
CA ILE A 158 0.84 -0.77 0.52
C ILE A 158 1.34 -1.66 1.66
N LYS A 159 1.97 -1.04 2.66
CA LYS A 159 2.49 -1.72 3.86
C LYS A 159 1.48 -1.65 4.99
N SER A 160 1.13 -2.78 5.59
CA SER A 160 0.17 -2.87 6.69
C SER A 160 0.43 -4.08 7.59
N ASP A 161 0.06 -3.97 8.86
CA ASP A 161 -0.01 -5.08 9.83
C ASP A 161 -1.39 -5.76 9.88
N SER A 162 -2.32 -5.34 9.02
CA SER A 162 -3.62 -5.97 8.87
C SER A 162 -3.57 -7.13 7.87
N GLU A 163 -3.55 -8.36 8.39
CA GLU A 163 -3.75 -9.54 7.54
C GLU A 163 -5.07 -9.46 6.76
N TYR A 164 -6.12 -8.87 7.34
CA TYR A 164 -7.43 -8.76 6.69
C TYR A 164 -7.37 -7.92 5.41
N LEU A 165 -6.64 -6.79 5.45
CA LEU A 165 -6.39 -5.99 4.25
C LEU A 165 -5.47 -6.73 3.27
N VAL A 166 -4.32 -7.22 3.74
CA VAL A 166 -3.29 -7.78 2.84
C VAL A 166 -3.74 -9.10 2.22
N LYS A 167 -4.22 -10.08 2.99
CA LYS A 167 -4.75 -11.34 2.44
C LYS A 167 -6.02 -11.11 1.64
N GLY A 168 -6.86 -10.16 2.05
CA GLY A 168 -8.03 -9.75 1.30
C GLY A 168 -7.67 -9.33 -0.12
N MET A 169 -6.69 -8.45 -0.28
CA MET A 169 -6.27 -7.95 -1.60
C MET A 169 -5.37 -8.90 -2.38
N THR A 170 -4.67 -9.83 -1.72
CA THR A 170 -3.70 -10.73 -2.40
C THR A 170 -4.21 -12.14 -2.64
N GLU A 171 -5.12 -12.66 -1.82
CA GLU A 171 -5.55 -14.06 -1.86
C GLU A 171 -7.07 -14.22 -2.05
N TRP A 172 -7.86 -13.46 -1.30
CA TRP A 172 -9.30 -13.73 -1.18
C TRP A 172 -10.12 -13.09 -2.30
N ILE A 173 -9.78 -11.87 -2.71
CA ILE A 173 -10.56 -11.10 -3.67
C ILE A 173 -10.72 -11.79 -5.03
N SER A 174 -9.72 -12.55 -5.49
CA SER A 174 -9.83 -13.35 -6.71
C SER A 174 -10.94 -14.40 -6.60
N LYS A 175 -11.04 -15.09 -5.46
CA LYS A 175 -12.09 -16.08 -5.20
C LYS A 175 -13.45 -15.42 -5.04
N TRP A 176 -13.53 -14.32 -4.28
CA TRP A 176 -14.78 -13.58 -4.10
C TRP A 176 -15.33 -13.02 -5.41
N LYS A 177 -14.48 -12.54 -6.33
CA LYS A 177 -14.93 -12.11 -7.66
C LYS A 177 -15.60 -13.25 -8.43
N MET A 178 -15.08 -14.47 -8.32
CA MET A 178 -15.68 -15.65 -8.97
C MET A 178 -17.03 -16.04 -8.36
N THR A 179 -17.22 -15.80 -7.06
CA THR A 179 -18.48 -16.11 -6.36
C THR A 179 -19.45 -14.92 -6.28
N GLY A 180 -19.15 -13.79 -6.94
CA GLY A 180 -19.97 -12.58 -6.85
C GLY A 180 -19.97 -11.94 -5.45
N TYR A 181 -18.89 -12.13 -4.69
CA TYR A 181 -18.71 -11.72 -3.29
C TYR A 181 -19.71 -12.39 -2.34
N LYS A 182 -20.00 -13.67 -2.57
CA LYS A 182 -20.81 -14.50 -1.67
C LYS A 182 -19.97 -15.54 -0.94
N THR A 183 -20.33 -15.84 0.30
CA THR A 183 -19.77 -16.94 1.11
C THR A 183 -20.30 -18.30 0.64
N ALA A 184 -19.77 -19.39 1.19
CA ALA A 184 -20.24 -20.74 0.87
C ALA A 184 -21.72 -20.94 1.25
N GLU A 185 -22.19 -20.24 2.28
CA GLU A 185 -23.57 -20.23 2.76
C GLU A 185 -24.49 -19.29 1.96
N GLY A 186 -23.96 -18.61 0.93
CA GLY A 186 -24.71 -17.72 0.05
C GLY A 186 -24.91 -16.29 0.57
N ALA A 187 -24.44 -15.99 1.79
CA ALA A 187 -24.44 -14.64 2.35
C ALA A 187 -23.43 -13.73 1.65
N GLU A 188 -23.61 -12.41 1.71
CA GLU A 188 -22.61 -11.48 1.20
C GLU A 188 -21.35 -11.50 2.08
N VAL A 189 -20.18 -11.48 1.45
CA VAL A 189 -18.90 -11.37 2.16
C VAL A 189 -18.88 -10.08 2.98
N VAL A 190 -18.53 -10.19 4.25
CA VAL A 190 -18.40 -9.03 5.14
C VAL A 190 -17.43 -8.02 4.53
N ASN A 191 -17.82 -6.74 4.52
CA ASN A 191 -17.09 -5.63 3.91
C ASN A 191 -16.86 -5.75 2.38
N ALA A 192 -17.65 -6.56 1.66
CA ALA A 192 -17.53 -6.72 0.20
C ALA A 192 -17.49 -5.37 -0.55
N GLU A 193 -18.28 -4.39 -0.14
CA GLU A 193 -18.28 -3.06 -0.74
C GLU A 193 -16.92 -2.34 -0.64
N LEU A 194 -16.23 -2.44 0.51
CA LEU A 194 -14.92 -1.84 0.70
C LEU A 194 -13.85 -2.55 -0.12
N PHE A 195 -13.91 -3.88 -0.24
CA PHE A 195 -13.04 -4.63 -1.15
C PHE A 195 -13.29 -4.30 -2.62
N ARG A 196 -14.56 -4.13 -3.05
CA ARG A 196 -14.88 -3.65 -4.40
C ARG A 196 -14.28 -2.26 -4.65
N LYS A 197 -14.32 -1.35 -3.66
CA LYS A 197 -13.69 -0.02 -3.76
C LYS A 197 -12.17 -0.12 -3.89
N LEU A 198 -11.51 -0.97 -3.09
CA LEU A 198 -10.07 -1.23 -3.21
C LEU A 198 -9.72 -1.79 -4.59
N GLU A 199 -10.50 -2.75 -5.10
CA GLU A 199 -10.30 -3.36 -6.41
C GLU A 199 -10.40 -2.34 -7.55
N VAL A 200 -11.39 -1.45 -7.51
CA VAL A 200 -11.55 -0.39 -8.53
C VAL A 200 -10.32 0.53 -8.55
N LEU A 201 -9.84 0.96 -7.39
CA LEU A 201 -8.67 1.84 -7.29
C LEU A 201 -7.38 1.12 -7.72
N TYR A 202 -7.22 -0.14 -7.33
CA TYR A 202 -6.13 -1.01 -7.76
C TYR A 202 -6.09 -1.11 -9.29
N LEU A 203 -7.23 -1.45 -9.92
CA LEU A 203 -7.31 -1.62 -11.37
C LEU A 203 -7.06 -0.30 -12.11
N GLU A 204 -7.50 0.83 -11.57
CA GLU A 204 -7.23 2.13 -12.17
C GLU A 204 -5.73 2.46 -12.15
N LEU A 205 -5.02 2.20 -11.04
CA LEU A 205 -3.57 2.38 -10.96
C LEU A 205 -2.83 1.50 -11.97
N VAL A 206 -3.20 0.23 -12.05
CA VAL A 206 -2.62 -0.73 -13.00
C VAL A 206 -2.87 -0.29 -14.45
N GLN A 207 -4.07 0.18 -14.79
CA GLN A 207 -4.39 0.70 -16.12
C GLN A 207 -3.53 1.93 -16.48
N ARG A 208 -3.06 2.68 -15.48
CA ARG A 208 -2.17 3.83 -15.63
C ARG A 208 -0.68 3.46 -15.60
N GLY A 209 -0.34 2.18 -15.67
CA GLY A 209 1.03 1.68 -15.66
C GLY A 209 1.71 1.70 -14.28
N VAL A 210 0.93 1.80 -13.19
CA VAL A 210 1.45 1.73 -11.82
C VAL A 210 1.23 0.33 -11.26
N SER A 211 2.31 -0.39 -10.94
CA SER A 211 2.21 -1.66 -10.20
C SER A 211 1.79 -1.39 -8.75
N VAL A 212 0.87 -2.20 -8.22
CA VAL A 212 0.40 -2.06 -6.84
C VAL A 212 0.55 -3.40 -6.14
N THR A 213 1.32 -3.40 -5.05
CA THR A 213 1.55 -4.59 -4.25
C THR A 213 1.25 -4.33 -2.77
N PHE A 214 1.00 -5.39 -2.01
CA PHE A 214 0.64 -5.34 -0.61
C PHE A 214 1.66 -6.13 0.20
N TRP A 215 2.20 -5.49 1.24
CA TRP A 215 3.21 -6.04 2.12
C TRP A 215 2.64 -6.17 3.53
N HIS A 216 2.52 -7.41 4.00
CA HIS A 216 2.19 -7.67 5.40
C HIS A 216 3.45 -7.56 6.26
N VAL A 217 3.38 -6.74 7.30
CA VAL A 217 4.47 -6.57 8.27
C VAL A 217 3.94 -6.72 9.68
N THR A 218 4.84 -6.91 10.64
CA THR A 218 4.47 -6.87 12.06
C THR A 218 4.15 -5.44 12.50
N ARG A 219 3.34 -5.30 13.55
CA ARG A 219 2.92 -3.99 14.08
C ARG A 219 4.09 -3.09 14.48
N ASP A 220 5.18 -3.66 14.98
CA ASP A 220 6.39 -2.92 15.35
C ASP A 220 7.13 -2.33 14.14
N ARG A 221 6.90 -2.85 12.94
CA ARG A 221 7.39 -2.33 11.65
C ARG A 221 6.41 -1.33 11.00
N ASN A 222 5.19 -1.20 11.54
CA ASN A 222 4.16 -0.25 11.07
C ASN A 222 3.90 0.93 12.04
N LYS A 223 4.86 1.25 12.92
CA LYS A 223 4.71 2.24 13.99
C LYS A 223 4.24 3.62 13.52
N GLN A 224 4.66 4.08 12.36
CA GLN A 224 4.36 5.42 11.87
C GLN A 224 2.89 5.57 11.49
N ALA A 225 2.33 4.61 10.74
CA ALA A 225 0.91 4.61 10.39
C ALA A 225 0.04 4.45 11.64
N ASN A 226 0.40 3.51 12.53
CA ASN A 226 -0.28 3.34 13.82
C ASN A 226 -0.27 4.62 14.69
N ARG A 227 0.84 5.37 14.70
CA ARG A 227 0.89 6.67 15.40
C ARG A 227 -0.06 7.69 14.77
N LEU A 228 -0.15 7.76 13.44
CA LEU A 228 -1.08 8.67 12.76
C LEU A 228 -2.53 8.32 13.09
N ALA A 229 -2.91 7.03 13.00
CA ALA A 229 -4.26 6.58 13.32
C ALA A 229 -4.66 6.91 14.76
N ASN A 230 -3.74 6.71 15.73
CA ASN A 230 -4.02 7.03 17.13
C ASN A 230 -4.13 8.55 17.40
N ARG A 231 -3.30 9.37 16.75
CA ARG A 231 -3.37 10.85 16.85
C ARG A 231 -4.67 11.44 16.32
N ALA A 232 -5.33 10.76 15.39
CA ALA A 232 -6.64 11.19 14.91
C ALA A 232 -7.73 11.18 16.00
N PHE A 233 -7.56 10.38 17.06
CA PHE A 233 -8.48 10.43 18.22
C PHE A 233 -8.27 11.65 19.12
N GLU A 234 -7.07 12.23 19.11
CA GLU A 234 -6.70 13.39 19.93
C GLU A 234 -7.06 14.71 19.25
N THR A 235 -7.17 14.67 17.93
CA THR A 235 -7.54 15.84 17.13
C THR A 235 -9.02 16.14 17.37
N ARG A 236 -9.32 17.06 18.29
CA ARG A 236 -10.70 17.53 18.52
C ARG A 236 -11.32 17.94 17.18
N MET A 237 -12.44 17.31 16.82
CA MET A 237 -13.33 17.82 15.78
C MET A 237 -13.64 19.27 16.16
N ARG A 238 -13.09 20.23 15.42
CA ARG A 238 -13.59 21.61 15.46
C ARG A 238 -15.01 21.51 14.90
N ARG A 239 -15.99 21.50 15.81
CA ARG A 239 -17.41 21.66 15.47
C ARG A 239 -17.63 23.05 14.89
#